data_AF-A0A0E9ZQU9-F1
#
_entry.id   AF-A0A0E9ZQU9-F1
#
_cell.length_a   1.000
_cell.length_b   1.000
_cell.length_c   1.000
_cell.angle_alpha   90.00
_cell.angle_beta   90.00
_cell.angle_gamma   90.00
#
_symmetry.space_group_name_H-M   'P 1'
#
loop_
_entity.id
_entity.type
_entity.pdbx_description
1 polymer ?
#
loop_
_entity_poly.entity_id
_entity_poly.type
_entity_poly.pdbx_seq_one_letter_code
_entity_poly.pdbx_strand_id
1 'polypeptide(L)' 'MTTRALIILDGIGLRAVEDANALAAARTPTLDSLLANYPNSRIATSGLAVGLHAAADMAQYA' A
#
# COMPACT_ATOMS: atom_id res chain seq x y z
N MET A 1 16.62 25.11 -6.04
CA MET A 1 15.80 24.12 -6.76
C MET A 1 15.88 22.81 -5.99
N THR A 2 14.75 22.20 -5.62
CA THR A 2 14.74 20.94 -4.85
C THR A 2 14.27 19.78 -5.72
N THR A 3 15.04 18.70 -5.71
CA THR A 3 14.70 17.46 -6.41
C THR A 3 13.53 16.78 -5.73
N ARG A 4 12.62 16.20 -6.52
CA ARG A 4 11.49 15.40 -6.07
C ARG A 4 11.62 13.99 -6.61
N ALA A 5 11.26 13.00 -5.81
CA ALA A 5 11.25 11.59 -6.18
C ALA A 5 9.84 11.02 -6.00
N LEU A 6 9.44 10.17 -6.95
CA LEU A 6 8.29 9.28 -6.82
C LEU A 6 8.81 7.86 -6.71
N ILE A 7 8.39 7.14 -5.67
CA ILE A 7 8.81 5.76 -5.40
C ILE A 7 7.55 4.91 -5.38
N ILE A 8 7.50 3.88 -6.22
CA ILE A 8 6.39 2.92 -6.28
C ILE A 8 6.91 1.60 -5.71
N LEU A 9 6.31 1.17 -4.60
CA LEU A 9 6.55 -0.15 -4.03
C LEU A 9 5.56 -1.13 -4.67
N ASP A 10 5.98 -1.77 -5.76
CA ASP A 10 5.12 -2.65 -6.55
C ASP A 10 4.66 -3.87 -5.72
N GLY A 11 3.37 -4.20 -5.81
CA GLY A 11 2.76 -5.31 -5.08
C GLY A 11 2.61 -5.15 -3.56
N ILE A 12 2.84 -3.96 -2.98
CA ILE A 12 2.67 -3.72 -1.54
C ILE A 12 1.32 -3.05 -1.25
N GLY A 13 0.41 -3.80 -0.60
CA GLY A 13 -0.91 -3.34 -0.15
C GLY A 13 -1.00 -3.14 1.37
N LEU A 14 -2.19 -2.72 1.84
CA LEU A 14 -2.53 -2.58 3.25
C LEU A 14 -3.67 -3.52 3.63
N ARG A 15 -3.30 -4.66 4.21
CA ARG A 15 -4.25 -5.67 4.71
C ARG A 15 -4.22 -5.79 6.23
N ALA A 16 -5.39 -5.81 6.87
CA ALA A 16 -5.52 -5.96 8.32
C ALA A 16 -5.25 -7.39 8.82
N VAL A 17 -5.52 -8.41 7.99
CA VAL A 17 -5.30 -9.82 8.36
C VAL A 17 -3.84 -10.17 8.19
N GLU A 18 -3.20 -10.60 9.28
CA GLU A 18 -1.76 -10.94 9.33
C GLU A 18 -1.44 -12.33 8.74
N ASP A 19 -2.40 -13.25 8.71
CA ASP A 19 -2.19 -14.62 8.20
C ASP A 19 -1.75 -14.61 6.74
N ALA A 20 -0.61 -15.21 6.40
CA ALA A 20 -0.03 -15.13 5.04
C ALA A 20 0.18 -13.68 4.52
N ASN A 21 0.42 -12.70 5.41
CA ASN A 21 0.76 -11.32 5.04
C ASN A 21 2.26 -11.06 5.14
N ALA A 22 2.94 -11.08 4.00
CA ALA A 22 4.40 -10.89 3.95
C ALA A 22 4.84 -9.51 4.44
N LEU A 23 4.05 -8.45 4.21
CA LEU A 23 4.38 -7.11 4.68
C LEU A 23 4.31 -7.04 6.21
N ALA A 24 3.24 -7.58 6.81
CA ALA A 24 3.07 -7.60 8.26
C ALA A 24 4.14 -8.44 8.97
N ALA A 25 4.60 -9.52 8.33
CA ALA A 25 5.68 -10.37 8.87
C ALA A 25 7.09 -9.79 8.67
N ALA A 26 7.27 -8.81 7.78
CA ALA A 26 8.57 -8.24 7.47
C ALA A 26 9.05 -7.25 8.55
N ARG A 27 10.36 -7.08 8.67
CA ARG A 27 10.95 -5.97 9.44
C ARG A 27 11.16 -4.79 8.50
N THR A 28 10.34 -3.76 8.61
CA THR A 28 10.30 -2.61 7.68
C THR A 28 10.64 -1.27 8.33
N PRO A 29 11.74 -1.14 9.11
CA PRO A 29 11.97 0.02 9.98
C PRO A 29 11.99 1.38 9.25
N THR A 30 12.42 1.41 8.00
CA THR A 30 12.39 2.63 7.17
C THR A 30 10.96 3.02 6.79
N LEU A 31 10.16 2.08 6.28
CA LEU A 31 8.77 2.34 5.91
C LEU A 31 7.93 2.67 7.15
N ASP A 32 8.15 1.95 8.26
CA ASP A 32 7.46 2.17 9.54
C ASP A 32 7.71 3.59 10.06
N SER A 33 8.98 4.04 10.03
CA SER A 33 9.35 5.39 10.43
C SER A 33 8.75 6.46 9.52
N LEU A 34 8.71 6.22 8.20
CA LEU A 34 8.09 7.15 7.26
C LEU A 34 6.59 7.31 7.52
N LEU A 35 5.88 6.20 7.75
CA LEU A 35 4.44 6.21 8.04
C LEU A 35 4.12 6.80 9.42
N ALA A 36 5.00 6.67 10.41
CA ALA A 36 4.79 7.24 11.74
C ALA A 36 5.05 8.75 11.79
N ASN A 37 6.04 9.24 11.04
CA ASN A 37 6.60 10.58 11.23
C ASN A 37 6.24 11.58 10.13
N TYR A 38 5.67 11.13 9.00
CA TYR A 38 5.31 12.00 7.87
C TYR A 38 3.84 11.82 7.46
N PRO A 39 3.20 12.88 6.91
CA PRO A 39 1.82 12.80 6.44
C PRO A 39 1.66 11.68 5.40
N ASN A 40 0.67 10.83 5.63
CA ASN A 40 0.29 9.76 4.71
C ASN A 40 -1.23 9.59 4.70
N SER A 41 -1.73 8.97 3.63
CA SER A 41 -3.14 8.64 3.46
C SER A 41 -3.25 7.32 2.67
N ARG A 42 -4.43 6.72 2.68
CA ARG A 42 -4.75 5.52 1.91
C ARG A 42 -5.52 5.91 0.66
N ILE A 43 -5.23 5.25 -0.45
CA ILE A 43 -5.91 5.45 -1.74
C ILE A 43 -6.42 4.12 -2.26
N ALA A 44 -7.53 4.15 -3.00
CA ALA A 44 -8.03 2.97 -3.69
C ALA A 44 -7.19 2.74 -4.96
N THR A 45 -6.69 1.51 -5.14
CA THR A 45 -5.78 1.14 -6.23
C THR A 45 -6.33 0.02 -7.12
N SER A 46 -7.63 -0.32 -7.00
CA SER A 46 -8.26 -1.41 -7.75
C SER A 46 -9.72 -1.09 -8.13
N GLY A 47 -10.30 -1.94 -8.99
CA GLY A 47 -11.68 -1.81 -9.46
C GLY A 47 -11.96 -0.49 -10.17
N LEU A 48 -13.13 0.09 -9.90
CA LEU A 48 -13.59 1.32 -10.57
C LEU A 48 -12.69 2.52 -10.32
N ALA A 49 -11.96 2.56 -9.19
CA ALA A 49 -11.04 3.65 -8.86
C ALA A 49 -9.90 3.79 -9.87
N VAL A 50 -9.60 2.71 -10.60
CA VAL A 50 -8.56 2.66 -11.63
C VAL A 50 -9.12 2.30 -13.02
N GLY A 51 -10.43 2.42 -13.22
CA GLY A 51 -11.08 2.18 -14.52
C GLY A 51 -11.31 0.70 -14.87
N LEU A 52 -11.18 -0.22 -13.91
CA LEU A 52 -11.50 -1.63 -14.08
C LEU A 52 -12.93 -1.94 -13.60
N HIS A 53 -13.53 -3.03 -14.10
CA HIS A 53 -14.84 -3.49 -13.63
C HIS A 53 -14.84 -3.78 -12.12
N ALA A 54 -16.03 -3.83 -11.50
CA ALA A 54 -16.19 -4.09 -10.07
C ALA A 54 -15.35 -5.31 -9.66
N ALA A 55 -14.29 -5.05 -8.88
CA ALA A 55 -13.39 -6.06 -8.38
C ALA A 55 -14.10 -6.82 -7.26
N ALA A 56 -14.96 -7.77 -7.62
CA ALA A 56 -15.65 -8.61 -6.64
C ALA A 56 -14.66 -9.37 -5.73
N ASP A 57 -13.39 -9.53 -6.14
CA ASP A 57 -12.41 -10.34 -5.41
C ASP A 57 -11.11 -9.62 -4.98
N MET A 58 -10.70 -8.47 -5.53
CA MET A 58 -9.35 -7.92 -5.23
C MET A 58 -9.25 -7.07 -3.96
N ALA A 59 -10.37 -6.66 -3.36
CA ALA A 59 -10.37 -5.88 -2.12
C ALA A 59 -9.89 -6.67 -0.89
N GLN A 60 -9.87 -8.01 -0.98
CA GLN A 60 -9.41 -8.90 0.10
C GLN A 60 -7.93 -9.29 -0.03
N TYR A 61 -7.30 -9.01 -1.18
CA TYR A 61 -5.90 -9.37 -1.46
C TYR A 61 -4.92 -8.19 -1.34
N ALA A 62 -5.43 -6.96 -1.15
CA ALA A 62 -4.63 -5.77 -0.83
C ALA A 62 -4.43 -5.62 0.68
#